data_AF-A0A316MCM8-F1
#
_entry.id   AF-A0A316MCM8-F1
#
_cell.length_a   1.000
_cell.length_b   1.000
_cell.length_c   1.000
_cell.angle_alpha   90.00
_cell.angle_beta   90.00
_cell.angle_gamma   90.00
#
_symmetry.space_group_name_H-M   'P 1'
#
loop_
_entity.id
_entity.type
_entity.pdbx_description
1 polymer ?
#
loop_
_entity_poly.entity_id
_entity_poly.type
_entity_poly.pdbx_seq_one_letter_code
_entity_poly.pdbx_strand_id
1 'polypeptide(L)'
;MSTFYFAAPDALLGWLKKLAADYRVLAPRREGRSVMFRPRTADELTDMDELLRRATASPKGAVIPHSETLVRFSSTKDAENPARLDTTLDAPCGDVPTVLFGCRPCDARGVVVLDRPYLEGRFKDPYYAARREALVIIAQACPTAFSTCFCHWVGGSPAGREGSDILFTAVDGGFVLESVTEKGAKLLEAAGFASGEDRRNEAEAAHRKAEASLGAPSTLENIPARVAARFRDEAFWIKETEKCLSCGACTYLCPTCQCFTITDEGSQLDGRRIRSWDTCMSPLFTLETSGHNPRTEKFKRMRNRISHKFSYYPQSYDGEYSCVGCGRCVVSCPISLDIRQVVKHAVEGAPEAVAEAAPVPAPKPAPARVKASSAASEPASPAGEPKAAPGAEAAPKASAKSEARPRTGGKSKSGKKSR
;
A
#
# COMPACT_ATOMS: atom_id res chain seq x y z
N MET A 1 -3.72 2.69 28.20
CA MET A 1 -4.04 1.31 28.63
C MET A 1 -4.99 0.74 27.60
N SER A 2 -4.83 -0.53 27.18
CA SER A 2 -5.79 -1.16 26.27
C SER A 2 -7.14 -1.34 26.96
N THR A 3 -8.22 -0.99 26.29
CA THR A 3 -9.60 -1.19 26.75
C THR A 3 -10.23 -2.31 25.95
N PHE A 4 -11.02 -3.14 26.62
CA PHE A 4 -11.68 -4.31 26.03
C PHE A 4 -13.18 -4.10 25.93
N TYR A 5 -13.73 -4.44 24.77
CA TYR A 5 -15.17 -4.38 24.48
C TYR A 5 -15.67 -5.74 24.02
N PHE A 6 -16.95 -6.01 24.23
CA PHE A 6 -17.61 -7.20 23.72
C PHE A 6 -18.70 -6.84 22.71
N ALA A 7 -18.69 -7.53 21.56
CA ALA A 7 -19.73 -7.43 20.55
C ALA A 7 -20.20 -8.82 20.10
N ALA A 8 -21.51 -9.05 20.17
CA ALA A 8 -22.15 -10.16 19.47
C ALA A 8 -22.02 -9.97 17.93
N PRO A 9 -22.12 -11.03 17.12
CA PRO A 9 -21.99 -10.94 15.66
C PRO A 9 -22.88 -9.86 15.01
N ASP A 10 -24.15 -9.80 15.39
CA ASP A 10 -25.10 -8.82 14.83
C ASP A 10 -24.77 -7.38 15.26
N ALA A 11 -24.27 -7.20 16.48
CA ALA A 11 -23.83 -5.90 16.97
C ALA A 11 -22.59 -5.41 16.20
N LEU A 12 -21.65 -6.32 15.92
CA LEU A 12 -20.47 -6.02 15.12
C LEU A 12 -20.83 -5.68 13.67
N LEU A 13 -21.73 -6.43 13.04
CA LEU A 13 -22.27 -6.09 11.71
C LEU A 13 -22.98 -4.72 11.73
N GLY A 14 -23.86 -4.50 12.72
CA GLY A 14 -24.57 -3.24 12.86
C GLY A 14 -23.63 -2.04 13.00
N TRP A 15 -22.53 -2.20 13.72
CA TRP A 15 -21.50 -1.17 13.81
C TRP A 15 -20.75 -0.94 12.49
N LEU A 16 -20.36 -2.00 11.78
CA LEU A 16 -19.72 -1.86 10.46
C LEU A 16 -20.63 -1.16 9.46
N LYS A 17 -21.94 -1.43 9.49
CA LYS A 17 -22.94 -0.72 8.67
C LYS A 17 -23.00 0.76 8.99
N LYS A 18 -22.95 1.14 10.27
CA LYS A 18 -22.89 2.55 10.69
C LYS A 18 -21.60 3.20 10.20
N LEU A 19 -20.46 2.53 10.34
CA LEU A 19 -19.17 3.04 9.85
C LEU A 19 -19.17 3.30 8.34
N ALA A 20 -19.93 2.52 7.55
CA ALA A 20 -20.04 2.72 6.11
C ALA A 20 -20.68 4.06 5.69
N ALA A 21 -21.29 4.81 6.61
CA ALA A 21 -21.79 6.16 6.35
C ALA A 21 -20.65 7.19 6.22
N ASP A 22 -19.62 7.06 7.07
CA ASP A 22 -18.52 8.05 7.18
C ASP A 22 -17.18 7.53 6.65
N TYR A 23 -17.04 6.21 6.51
CA TYR A 23 -15.83 5.54 6.08
C TYR A 23 -16.06 4.67 4.86
N ARG A 24 -15.05 4.62 3.98
CA ARG A 24 -14.91 3.51 3.03
C ARG A 24 -14.55 2.25 3.80
N VAL A 25 -15.48 1.29 3.91
CA VAL A 25 -15.22 0.01 4.57
C VAL A 25 -14.64 -0.99 3.57
N LEU A 26 -13.34 -1.28 3.68
CA LEU A 26 -12.67 -2.36 2.98
C LEU A 26 -12.76 -3.64 3.80
N ALA A 27 -13.47 -4.64 3.29
CA ALA A 27 -13.63 -5.92 3.99
C ALA A 27 -13.55 -7.11 3.00
N PRO A 28 -13.37 -8.35 3.49
CA PRO A 28 -13.35 -9.54 2.64
C PRO A 28 -14.65 -9.69 1.83
N ARG A 29 -14.48 -9.99 0.54
CA ARG A 29 -15.54 -10.32 -0.41
C ARG A 29 -15.14 -11.51 -1.24
N ARG A 30 -16.03 -12.49 -1.37
CA ARG A 30 -15.84 -13.61 -2.29
C ARG A 30 -16.05 -13.14 -3.73
N GLU A 31 -15.05 -13.40 -4.57
CA GLU A 31 -15.07 -13.19 -6.02
C GLU A 31 -14.68 -14.50 -6.68
N GLY A 32 -15.69 -15.28 -7.10
CA GLY A 32 -15.50 -16.64 -7.58
C GLY A 32 -14.90 -17.55 -6.51
N ARG A 33 -13.69 -18.07 -6.77
CA ARG A 33 -12.93 -18.90 -5.82
C ARG A 33 -12.02 -18.10 -4.88
N SER A 34 -11.83 -16.81 -5.14
CA SER A 34 -10.93 -15.95 -4.39
C SER A 34 -11.71 -15.13 -3.37
N VAL A 35 -11.01 -14.71 -2.32
CA VAL A 35 -11.51 -13.73 -1.34
C VAL A 35 -10.59 -12.52 -1.40
N MET A 36 -11.15 -11.35 -1.68
CA MET A 36 -10.41 -10.11 -1.88
C MET A 36 -10.95 -9.02 -0.96
N PHE A 37 -10.10 -8.07 -0.56
CA PHE A 37 -10.59 -6.87 0.10
C PHE A 37 -11.23 -5.95 -0.93
N ARG A 38 -12.48 -5.55 -0.68
CA ARG A 38 -13.25 -4.64 -1.53
C ARG A 38 -14.00 -3.63 -0.67
N PRO A 39 -14.28 -2.42 -1.20
CA PRO A 39 -15.29 -1.55 -0.63
C PRO A 39 -16.61 -2.31 -0.48
N ARG A 40 -17.24 -2.18 0.68
CA ARG A 40 -18.55 -2.72 1.00
C ARG A 40 -19.49 -1.59 1.41
N THR A 41 -20.69 -1.61 0.87
CA THR A 41 -21.79 -0.75 1.32
C THR A 41 -22.46 -1.34 2.57
N ALA A 42 -23.26 -0.55 3.28
CA ALA A 42 -24.01 -1.03 4.46
C ALA A 42 -24.91 -2.24 4.13
N ASP A 43 -25.53 -2.24 2.95
CA ASP A 43 -26.42 -3.33 2.51
C ASP A 43 -25.67 -4.62 2.16
N GLU A 44 -24.37 -4.54 1.85
CA GLU A 44 -23.54 -5.71 1.55
C GLU A 44 -22.88 -6.32 2.80
N LEU A 45 -22.95 -5.65 3.96
CA LEU A 45 -22.38 -6.10 5.22
C LEU A 45 -23.38 -6.96 6.00
N THR A 46 -23.69 -8.15 5.48
CA THR A 46 -24.77 -9.00 6.02
C THR A 46 -24.32 -10.33 6.61
N ASP A 47 -23.11 -10.78 6.30
CA ASP A 47 -22.63 -12.13 6.64
C ASP A 47 -21.27 -12.05 7.35
N MET A 48 -21.27 -12.25 8.68
CA MET A 48 -20.02 -12.29 9.46
C MET A 48 -19.08 -13.41 9.02
N ASP A 49 -19.59 -14.59 8.66
CA ASP A 49 -18.73 -15.70 8.27
C ASP A 49 -17.97 -15.38 6.98
N GLU A 50 -18.59 -14.64 6.05
CA GLU A 50 -17.89 -14.12 4.89
C GLU A 50 -16.76 -13.13 5.30
N LEU A 51 -17.07 -12.17 6.18
CA LEU A 51 -16.12 -11.15 6.61
C LEU A 51 -14.96 -11.71 7.45
N LEU A 52 -15.14 -12.86 8.11
CA LEU A 52 -14.10 -13.55 8.87
C LEU A 52 -13.22 -14.45 7.99
N ARG A 53 -13.50 -14.59 6.69
CA ARG A 53 -12.66 -15.41 5.80
C ARG A 53 -11.32 -14.75 5.56
N ARG A 54 -10.27 -15.59 5.60
CA ARG A 54 -8.94 -15.14 5.20
C ARG A 54 -8.92 -14.84 3.70
N ALA A 55 -8.60 -13.60 3.35
CA ALA A 55 -8.43 -13.17 1.97
C ALA A 55 -7.26 -13.88 1.26
N THR A 56 -7.49 -14.23 -0.01
CA THR A 56 -6.51 -14.79 -0.95
C THR A 56 -5.36 -13.81 -1.20
N ALA A 57 -5.66 -12.52 -1.35
CA ALA A 57 -4.67 -11.46 -1.45
C ALA A 57 -4.56 -10.66 -0.14
N SER A 58 -3.38 -10.11 0.13
CA SER A 58 -3.20 -9.15 1.21
C SER A 58 -3.96 -7.84 0.96
N PRO A 59 -4.33 -7.09 2.01
CA PRO A 59 -4.98 -5.79 1.87
C PRO A 59 -4.04 -4.63 1.50
N LYS A 60 -2.82 -4.90 1.00
CA LYS A 60 -1.84 -3.84 0.69
C LYS A 60 -2.39 -2.77 -0.28
N GLY A 61 -3.41 -3.12 -1.07
CA GLY A 61 -4.20 -2.20 -1.89
C GLY A 61 -4.81 -1.01 -1.14
N ALA A 62 -5.01 -1.14 0.17
CA ALA A 62 -5.53 -0.08 1.03
C ALA A 62 -4.55 1.09 1.21
N VAL A 63 -3.24 0.83 1.08
CA VAL A 63 -2.19 1.86 1.22
C VAL A 63 -1.41 2.09 -0.09
N ILE A 64 -1.32 1.07 -0.94
CA ILE A 64 -0.71 1.14 -2.27
C ILE A 64 -1.72 0.54 -3.26
N PRO A 65 -2.58 1.34 -3.92
CA PRO A 65 -3.53 0.81 -4.90
C PRO A 65 -2.81 0.18 -6.10
N HIS A 66 -3.52 -0.68 -6.83
CA HIS A 66 -2.96 -1.36 -8.01
C HIS A 66 -2.43 -0.39 -9.06
N SER A 67 -3.15 0.71 -9.27
CA SER A 67 -2.74 1.83 -10.11
C SER A 67 -3.26 3.12 -9.48
N GLU A 68 -2.45 4.18 -9.51
CA GLU A 68 -2.83 5.52 -9.07
C GLU A 68 -2.21 6.59 -9.95
N THR A 69 -2.96 7.65 -10.22
CA THR A 69 -2.42 8.85 -10.87
C THR A 69 -1.66 9.66 -9.84
N LEU A 70 -0.38 9.92 -10.10
CA LEU A 70 0.45 10.80 -9.27
C LEU A 70 0.24 12.25 -9.71
N VAL A 71 0.39 12.53 -11.01
CA VAL A 71 0.30 13.89 -11.54
C VAL A 71 -0.53 13.87 -12.81
N ARG A 72 -1.38 14.88 -13.00
CA ARG A 72 -2.00 15.24 -14.27
C ARG A 72 -1.49 16.59 -14.71
N PHE A 73 -1.31 16.75 -16.01
CA PHE A 73 -1.13 18.07 -16.60
C PHE A 73 -2.21 18.31 -17.65
N SER A 74 -2.60 19.57 -17.80
CA SER A 74 -3.44 20.03 -18.90
C SER A 74 -2.97 21.40 -19.37
N SER A 75 -2.75 21.52 -20.66
CA SER A 75 -2.24 22.69 -21.34
C SER A 75 -3.28 23.21 -22.34
N THR A 76 -3.59 24.50 -22.24
CA THR A 76 -4.41 25.19 -23.25
C THR A 76 -3.52 26.12 -24.07
N LYS A 77 -3.77 26.18 -25.38
CA LYS A 77 -3.09 27.15 -26.25
C LYS A 77 -3.70 28.52 -26.03
N ASP A 78 -2.84 29.52 -25.89
CA ASP A 78 -3.26 30.91 -25.91
C ASP A 78 -3.86 31.25 -27.29
N ALA A 79 -5.00 31.94 -27.28
CA ALA A 79 -5.75 32.24 -28.50
C ALA A 79 -5.07 33.30 -29.37
N GLU A 80 -4.31 34.23 -28.77
CA GLU A 80 -3.61 35.32 -29.45
C GLU A 80 -2.17 34.93 -29.82
N ASN A 81 -1.57 34.00 -29.07
CA ASN A 81 -0.25 33.46 -29.34
C ASN A 81 -0.23 31.92 -29.20
N PRO A 82 -0.52 31.16 -30.28
CA PRO A 82 -0.56 29.69 -30.24
C PRO A 82 0.76 28.99 -29.86
N ALA A 83 1.89 29.72 -29.80
CA ALA A 83 3.16 29.21 -29.29
C ALA A 83 3.25 29.22 -27.76
N ARG A 84 2.35 29.94 -27.07
CA ARG A 84 2.25 29.96 -25.62
C ARG A 84 1.23 28.92 -25.14
N LEU A 85 1.65 28.11 -24.17
CA LEU A 85 0.81 27.15 -23.47
C LEU A 85 0.59 27.61 -22.03
N ASP A 86 -0.67 27.67 -21.61
CA ASP A 86 -1.03 27.79 -20.19
C ASP A 86 -1.24 26.38 -19.64
N THR A 87 -0.39 25.97 -18.68
CA THR A 87 -0.33 24.60 -18.17
C THR A 87 -0.69 24.54 -16.70
N THR A 88 -1.66 23.69 -16.39
CA THR A 88 -2.11 23.38 -15.04
C THR A 88 -1.59 22.00 -14.63
N LEU A 89 -1.23 21.85 -13.36
CA LEU A 89 -0.82 20.58 -12.75
C LEU A 89 -1.78 20.23 -11.61
N ASP A 90 -2.26 18.99 -11.62
CA ASP A 90 -3.06 18.39 -10.55
C ASP A 90 -2.29 17.19 -9.97
N ALA A 91 -2.05 17.18 -8.67
CA ALA A 91 -1.35 16.10 -7.96
C ALA A 91 -2.24 15.60 -6.82
N PRO A 92 -3.23 14.72 -7.11
CA PRO A 92 -4.26 14.34 -6.15
C PRO A 92 -3.67 13.44 -5.07
N CYS A 93 -3.29 14.03 -3.94
CA CYS A 93 -2.70 13.31 -2.81
C CYS A 93 -3.69 12.99 -1.68
N GLY A 94 -4.89 13.58 -1.67
CA GLY A 94 -5.91 13.30 -0.65
C GLY A 94 -6.52 11.89 -0.77
N ASP A 95 -6.97 11.33 0.35
CA ASP A 95 -7.79 10.12 0.38
C ASP A 95 -8.95 10.29 1.39
N VAL A 96 -9.90 9.36 1.34
CA VAL A 96 -11.08 9.34 2.20
C VAL A 96 -10.84 8.50 3.47
N PRO A 97 -11.46 8.84 4.60
CA PRO A 97 -11.47 7.99 5.78
C PRO A 97 -11.82 6.54 5.40
N THR A 98 -10.97 5.60 5.75
CA THR A 98 -11.09 4.21 5.33
C THR A 98 -10.94 3.28 6.53
N VAL A 99 -11.82 2.29 6.64
CA VAL A 99 -11.69 1.20 7.62
C VAL A 99 -11.33 -0.07 6.88
N LEU A 100 -10.21 -0.69 7.23
CA LEU A 100 -9.85 -2.04 6.80
C LEU A 100 -10.27 -3.02 7.88
N PHE A 101 -11.31 -3.80 7.61
CA PHE A 101 -11.86 -4.77 8.56
C PHE A 101 -11.50 -6.22 8.19
N GLY A 102 -11.17 -7.03 9.19
CA GLY A 102 -11.02 -8.49 9.03
C GLY A 102 -9.68 -8.94 8.45
N CYS A 103 -8.69 -8.05 8.36
CA CYS A 103 -7.33 -8.45 7.99
C CYS A 103 -6.66 -9.27 9.09
N ARG A 104 -5.65 -10.08 8.75
CA ARG A 104 -4.91 -10.85 9.77
C ARG A 104 -3.81 -9.99 10.40
N PRO A 105 -3.28 -10.35 11.59
CA PRO A 105 -2.16 -9.62 12.19
C PRO A 105 -0.94 -9.52 11.27
N CYS A 106 -0.65 -10.57 10.51
CA CYS A 106 0.42 -10.53 9.50
C CYS A 106 0.13 -9.55 8.35
N ASP A 107 -1.13 -9.26 8.03
CA ASP A 107 -1.49 -8.23 7.05
C ASP A 107 -1.28 -6.82 7.62
N ALA A 108 -1.69 -6.59 8.88
CA ALA A 108 -1.50 -5.33 9.59
C ALA A 108 -0.02 -4.99 9.77
N ARG A 109 0.78 -5.95 10.25
CA ARG A 109 2.25 -5.82 10.30
C ARG A 109 2.87 -5.60 8.92
N GLY A 110 2.23 -6.13 7.87
CA GLY A 110 2.63 -5.89 6.49
C GLY A 110 2.61 -4.40 6.11
N VAL A 111 1.65 -3.64 6.64
CA VAL A 111 1.59 -2.19 6.46
C VAL A 111 2.75 -1.50 7.17
N VAL A 112 3.12 -1.93 8.39
CA VAL A 112 4.29 -1.39 9.11
C VAL A 112 5.59 -1.63 8.33
N VAL A 113 5.72 -2.79 7.69
CA VAL A 113 6.86 -3.07 6.79
C VAL A 113 6.83 -2.17 5.54
N LEU A 114 5.66 -1.76 5.05
CA LEU A 114 5.58 -0.79 3.95
C LEU A 114 5.79 0.65 4.43
N ASP A 115 5.47 0.98 5.67
CA ASP A 115 5.66 2.32 6.24
C ASP A 115 7.13 2.75 6.14
N ARG A 116 8.08 1.84 6.38
CA ARG A 116 9.52 2.20 6.38
C ARG A 116 10.04 2.77 5.04
N PRO A 117 9.92 2.05 3.90
CA PRO A 117 10.38 2.58 2.62
C PRO A 117 9.57 3.78 2.11
N TYR A 118 8.29 3.92 2.49
CA TYR A 118 7.43 5.01 2.00
C TYR A 118 7.43 6.27 2.89
N LEU A 119 7.70 6.14 4.20
CA LEU A 119 7.58 7.22 5.19
C LEU A 119 8.89 7.54 5.93
N GLU A 120 9.81 6.59 6.06
CA GLU A 120 11.06 6.76 6.83
C GLU A 120 12.29 6.99 5.93
N GLY A 121 12.10 6.91 4.61
CA GLY A 121 13.12 7.21 3.60
C GLY A 121 13.50 8.70 3.54
N ARG A 122 14.41 9.04 2.63
CA ARG A 122 14.86 10.44 2.40
C ARG A 122 13.69 11.35 2.00
N PHE A 123 12.72 10.81 1.28
CA PHE A 123 11.51 11.50 0.86
C PHE A 123 10.31 10.68 1.32
N LYS A 124 9.30 11.36 1.87
CA LYS A 124 8.02 10.75 2.21
C LYS A 124 7.14 10.72 0.97
N ASP A 125 6.53 9.58 0.68
CA ASP A 125 5.55 9.48 -0.39
C ASP A 125 4.22 10.12 0.05
N PRO A 126 3.79 11.23 -0.57
CA PRO A 126 2.62 11.97 -0.10
C PRO A 126 1.31 11.18 -0.30
N TYR A 127 1.23 10.36 -1.35
CA TYR A 127 0.05 9.55 -1.63
C TYR A 127 -0.09 8.44 -0.58
N TYR A 128 0.99 7.69 -0.32
CA TYR A 128 0.99 6.66 0.72
C TYR A 128 0.69 7.25 2.10
N ALA A 129 1.31 8.39 2.45
CA ALA A 129 1.11 9.06 3.73
C ALA A 129 -0.36 9.42 3.97
N ALA A 130 -1.01 10.04 2.98
CA ALA A 130 -2.43 10.41 3.10
C ALA A 130 -3.34 9.18 3.30
N ARG A 131 -3.10 8.08 2.57
CA ARG A 131 -3.87 6.84 2.79
C ARG A 131 -3.62 6.25 4.16
N ARG A 132 -2.35 6.20 4.57
CA ARG A 132 -1.95 5.64 5.87
C ARG A 132 -2.55 6.41 7.04
N GLU A 133 -2.63 7.74 6.92
CA GLU A 133 -3.27 8.63 7.89
C GLU A 133 -4.79 8.44 7.93
N ALA A 134 -5.45 8.32 6.77
CA ALA A 134 -6.89 8.11 6.66
C ALA A 134 -7.35 6.69 7.05
N LEU A 135 -6.44 5.70 7.07
CA LEU A 135 -6.74 4.29 7.29
C LEU A 135 -6.84 3.90 8.77
N VAL A 136 -7.91 3.25 9.18
CA VAL A 136 -8.04 2.50 10.44
C VAL A 136 -7.95 1.01 10.15
N ILE A 137 -7.14 0.27 10.88
CA ILE A 137 -6.93 -1.17 10.69
C ILE A 137 -7.57 -1.96 11.85
N ILE A 138 -8.60 -2.74 11.53
CA ILE A 138 -9.30 -3.62 12.45
C ILE A 138 -8.92 -5.07 12.10
N ALA A 139 -7.95 -5.61 12.82
CA ALA A 139 -7.38 -6.92 12.59
C ALA A 139 -8.11 -8.02 13.37
N GLN A 140 -8.33 -9.16 12.73
CA GLN A 140 -8.88 -10.36 13.36
C GLN A 140 -7.75 -11.27 13.83
N ALA A 141 -7.64 -11.51 15.13
CA ALA A 141 -6.77 -12.57 15.66
C ALA A 141 -7.07 -13.90 14.96
N CYS A 142 -6.04 -14.60 14.52
CA CYS A 142 -6.22 -15.85 13.80
C CYS A 142 -6.85 -16.90 14.73
N PRO A 143 -7.94 -17.58 14.33
CA PRO A 143 -8.51 -18.66 15.13
C PRO A 143 -7.61 -19.92 15.15
N THR A 144 -6.85 -20.10 14.07
CA THR A 144 -5.87 -21.18 13.88
C THR A 144 -4.89 -20.80 12.77
N ALA A 145 -3.71 -21.38 12.78
CA ALA A 145 -2.73 -21.24 11.72
C ALA A 145 -3.05 -22.16 10.53
N PHE A 146 -2.65 -21.73 9.32
CA PHE A 146 -2.61 -22.62 8.16
C PHE A 146 -1.26 -23.35 8.14
N SER A 147 -1.19 -24.51 7.48
CA SER A 147 0.04 -25.31 7.35
C SER A 147 1.23 -24.57 6.69
N THR A 148 0.95 -23.48 5.97
CA THR A 148 1.94 -22.62 5.32
C THR A 148 2.30 -21.38 6.12
N CYS A 149 1.66 -21.13 7.26
CA CYS A 149 1.97 -20.00 8.13
C CYS A 149 3.29 -20.25 8.88
N PHE A 150 4.08 -19.18 9.02
CA PHE A 150 5.36 -19.18 9.74
C PHE A 150 5.65 -17.78 10.31
N CYS A 151 4.62 -17.06 10.74
CA CYS A 151 4.77 -15.70 11.30
C CYS A 151 5.71 -15.68 12.51
N HIS A 152 5.70 -16.72 13.34
CA HIS A 152 6.59 -16.88 14.49
C HIS A 152 8.06 -17.01 14.13
N TRP A 153 8.40 -17.44 12.90
CA TRP A 153 9.80 -17.47 12.44
C TRP A 153 10.37 -16.08 12.16
N VAL A 154 9.50 -15.09 11.98
CA VAL A 154 9.88 -13.74 11.53
C VAL A 154 9.42 -12.67 12.51
N GLY A 155 9.18 -13.04 13.78
CA GLY A 155 8.82 -12.11 14.86
C GLY A 155 7.35 -11.69 14.90
N GLY A 156 6.45 -12.40 14.20
CA GLY A 156 5.00 -12.18 14.28
C GLY A 156 4.28 -13.20 15.15
N SER A 157 3.01 -12.93 15.49
CA SER A 157 2.11 -13.85 16.21
C SER A 157 0.73 -13.90 15.55
N PRO A 158 0.00 -15.03 15.65
CA PRO A 158 -1.42 -15.15 15.28
C PRO A 158 -2.35 -14.13 15.95
N ALA A 159 -1.93 -13.52 17.07
CA ALA A 159 -2.64 -12.47 17.79
C ALA A 159 -1.79 -11.20 17.98
N GLY A 160 -0.83 -10.95 17.08
CA GLY A 160 0.00 -9.75 17.11
C GLY A 160 -0.81 -8.46 16.96
N ARG A 161 -0.39 -7.42 17.67
CA ARG A 161 -1.04 -6.09 17.71
C ARG A 161 -0.38 -5.08 16.76
N GLU A 162 0.86 -5.36 16.34
CA GLU A 162 1.67 -4.45 15.52
C GLU A 162 0.96 -4.11 14.21
N GLY A 163 0.75 -2.82 13.98
CA GLY A 163 0.10 -2.28 12.78
C GLY A 163 -1.43 -2.25 12.81
N SER A 164 -2.09 -2.81 13.84
CA SER A 164 -3.55 -2.69 14.01
C SER A 164 -3.91 -1.53 14.93
N ASP A 165 -5.06 -0.91 14.68
CA ASP A 165 -5.69 0.04 15.60
C ASP A 165 -6.62 -0.68 16.58
N ILE A 166 -7.28 -1.74 16.11
CA ILE A 166 -8.15 -2.61 16.90
C ILE A 166 -7.79 -4.06 16.57
N LEU A 167 -7.62 -4.89 17.59
CA LEU A 167 -7.51 -6.35 17.45
C LEU A 167 -8.78 -6.98 17.99
N PHE A 168 -9.50 -7.74 17.18
CA PHE A 168 -10.67 -8.50 17.65
C PHE A 168 -10.45 -10.00 17.61
N THR A 169 -10.97 -10.68 18.62
CA THR A 169 -10.76 -12.11 18.88
C THR A 169 -12.10 -12.80 19.04
N ALA A 170 -12.31 -13.88 18.28
CA ALA A 170 -13.51 -14.69 18.44
C ALA A 170 -13.49 -15.43 19.78
N VAL A 171 -14.58 -15.33 20.52
CA VAL A 171 -14.84 -16.00 21.80
C VAL A 171 -16.25 -16.60 21.74
N ASP A 172 -16.71 -17.24 22.81
CA ASP A 172 -18.06 -17.81 22.81
C ASP A 172 -19.14 -16.72 22.60
N GLY A 173 -20.11 -16.94 21.73
CA GLY A 173 -21.18 -15.97 21.46
C GLY A 173 -20.77 -14.61 20.85
N GLY A 174 -19.50 -14.37 20.47
CA GLY A 174 -19.12 -13.12 19.79
C GLY A 174 -17.62 -12.82 19.73
N PHE A 175 -17.28 -11.54 19.90
CA PHE A 175 -15.92 -11.04 19.74
C PHE A 175 -15.53 -10.12 20.89
N VAL A 176 -14.31 -10.31 21.39
CA VAL A 176 -13.63 -9.34 22.24
C VAL A 176 -12.80 -8.41 21.35
N LEU A 177 -13.01 -7.11 21.46
CA LEU A 177 -12.29 -6.07 20.73
C LEU A 177 -11.34 -5.34 21.69
N GLU A 178 -10.05 -5.36 21.38
CA GLU A 178 -9.00 -4.65 22.10
C GLU A 178 -8.63 -3.37 21.34
N SER A 179 -8.68 -2.22 22.02
CA SER A 179 -8.11 -0.97 21.49
C SER A 179 -6.58 -1.04 21.55
N VAL A 180 -5.91 -0.99 20.40
CA VAL A 180 -4.44 -1.04 20.32
C VAL A 180 -3.84 0.37 20.22
N THR A 181 -4.50 1.27 19.50
CA THR A 181 -4.07 2.66 19.32
C THR A 181 -5.14 3.63 19.84
N GLU A 182 -4.76 4.90 20.01
CA GLU A 182 -5.73 5.97 20.32
C GLU A 182 -6.79 6.11 19.23
N LYS A 183 -6.41 5.91 17.96
CA LYS A 183 -7.35 5.90 16.82
C LYS A 183 -8.39 4.79 16.96
N GLY A 184 -7.96 3.60 17.39
CA GLY A 184 -8.85 2.48 17.67
C GLY A 184 -9.74 2.70 18.89
N ALA A 185 -9.20 3.27 19.97
CA ALA A 185 -9.97 3.60 21.18
C ALA A 185 -11.13 4.55 20.87
N LYS A 186 -10.87 5.66 20.18
CA LYS A 186 -11.91 6.63 19.77
C LYS A 186 -13.01 5.97 18.93
N LEU A 187 -12.64 5.05 18.04
CA LEU A 187 -13.62 4.36 17.20
C LEU A 187 -14.50 3.37 17.99
N LEU A 188 -13.93 2.70 19.00
CA LEU A 188 -14.66 1.77 19.87
C LEU A 188 -15.54 2.49 20.90
N GLU A 189 -15.12 3.63 21.43
CA GLU A 189 -15.95 4.46 22.31
C GLU A 189 -17.26 4.86 21.63
N ALA A 190 -17.19 5.23 20.35
CA ALA A 190 -18.37 5.56 19.54
C ALA A 190 -19.24 4.34 19.16
N ALA A 191 -18.75 3.10 19.36
CA ALA A 191 -19.46 1.89 18.99
C ALA A 191 -20.63 1.54 19.92
N GLY A 192 -20.57 1.98 21.19
CA GLY A 192 -21.58 1.67 22.21
C GLY A 192 -21.63 0.20 22.62
N PHE A 193 -20.52 -0.54 22.45
CA PHE A 193 -20.38 -1.91 22.90
C PHE A 193 -20.25 -1.99 24.43
N ALA A 194 -20.67 -3.13 24.99
CA ALA A 194 -20.45 -3.40 26.41
C ALA A 194 -18.94 -3.59 26.70
N SER A 195 -18.55 -3.43 27.97
CA SER A 195 -17.22 -3.83 28.42
C SER A 195 -16.98 -5.31 28.13
N GLY A 196 -15.77 -5.64 27.69
CA GLY A 196 -15.31 -7.01 27.45
C GLY A 196 -14.20 -7.46 28.40
N GLU A 197 -13.94 -6.70 29.46
CA GLU A 197 -12.84 -6.99 30.41
C GLU A 197 -13.01 -8.35 31.11
N ASP A 198 -14.25 -8.73 31.44
CA ASP A 198 -14.59 -10.03 32.02
C ASP A 198 -14.31 -11.21 31.07
N ARG A 199 -14.26 -10.94 29.76
CA ARG A 199 -14.00 -11.92 28.70
C ARG A 199 -12.56 -11.93 28.20
N ARG A 200 -11.68 -11.10 28.79
CA ARG A 200 -10.25 -11.02 28.43
C ARG A 200 -9.56 -12.38 28.47
N ASN A 201 -9.82 -13.17 29.51
CA ASN A 201 -9.20 -14.48 29.69
C ASN A 201 -9.58 -15.47 28.56
N GLU A 202 -10.79 -15.36 28.02
CA GLU A 202 -11.22 -16.18 26.88
C GLU A 202 -10.46 -15.78 25.60
N ALA A 203 -10.28 -14.49 25.36
CA ALA A 203 -9.50 -13.99 24.24
C ALA A 203 -8.04 -14.44 24.34
N GLU A 204 -7.42 -14.34 25.52
CA GLU A 204 -6.05 -14.81 25.75
C GLU A 204 -5.91 -16.33 25.59
N ALA A 205 -6.93 -17.10 26.00
CA ALA A 205 -6.96 -18.55 25.76
C ALA A 205 -7.05 -18.87 24.26
N ALA A 206 -7.86 -18.12 23.50
CA ALA A 206 -7.94 -18.24 22.05
C ALA A 206 -6.60 -17.88 21.37
N HIS A 207 -5.88 -16.87 21.87
CA HIS A 207 -4.54 -16.51 21.38
C HIS A 207 -3.55 -17.66 21.58
N ARG A 208 -3.48 -18.22 22.79
CA ARG A 208 -2.61 -19.37 23.10
C ARG A 208 -2.93 -20.59 22.24
N LYS A 209 -4.22 -20.87 22.01
CA LYS A 209 -4.65 -21.95 21.11
C LYS A 209 -4.18 -21.72 19.67
N ALA A 210 -4.30 -20.49 19.17
CA ALA A 210 -3.83 -20.16 17.83
C ALA A 210 -2.30 -20.24 17.71
N GLU A 211 -1.56 -19.84 18.74
CA GLU A 211 -0.10 -19.99 18.80
C GLU A 211 0.33 -21.46 18.82
N ALA A 212 -0.33 -22.30 19.63
CA ALA A 212 -0.07 -23.74 19.67
C ALA A 212 -0.41 -24.47 18.36
N SER A 213 -1.23 -23.88 17.49
CA SER A 213 -1.55 -24.44 16.16
C SER A 213 -0.47 -24.17 15.10
N LEU A 214 0.51 -23.30 15.39
CA LEU A 214 1.66 -23.12 14.51
C LEU A 214 2.58 -24.35 14.55
N GLY A 215 3.27 -24.60 13.45
CA GLY A 215 4.33 -25.60 13.42
C GLY A 215 5.52 -25.22 14.31
N ALA A 216 6.51 -26.11 14.40
CA ALA A 216 7.71 -25.87 15.21
C ALA A 216 8.35 -24.49 14.92
N PRO A 217 8.85 -23.80 15.96
CA PRO A 217 9.61 -22.57 15.78
C PRO A 217 10.85 -22.83 14.92
N SER A 218 11.34 -21.78 14.28
CA SER A 218 12.58 -21.87 13.51
C SER A 218 13.75 -22.01 14.47
N THR A 219 14.66 -22.94 14.17
CA THR A 219 15.98 -23.04 14.81
C THR A 219 17.06 -22.30 14.01
N LEU A 220 16.67 -21.51 13.01
CA LEU A 220 17.59 -20.81 12.12
C LEU A 220 18.14 -19.56 12.81
N GLU A 221 19.46 -19.45 12.85
CA GLU A 221 20.18 -18.31 13.43
C GLU A 221 20.90 -17.51 12.34
N ASN A 222 21.16 -16.23 12.61
CA ASN A 222 21.93 -15.34 11.73
C ASN A 222 21.45 -15.35 10.26
N ILE A 223 20.14 -15.47 10.04
CA ILE A 223 19.52 -15.58 8.71
C ILE A 223 20.02 -14.47 7.76
N PRO A 224 20.11 -13.17 8.16
CA PRO A 224 20.55 -12.13 7.25
C PRO A 224 21.97 -12.31 6.70
N ALA A 225 22.91 -12.70 7.56
CA ALA A 225 24.29 -12.94 7.19
C ALA A 225 24.43 -14.21 6.35
N ARG A 226 23.74 -15.29 6.75
CA ARG A 226 23.80 -16.58 6.03
C ARG A 226 23.18 -16.51 4.64
N VAL A 227 22.05 -15.80 4.48
CA VAL A 227 21.46 -15.53 3.16
C VAL A 227 22.36 -14.62 2.32
N ALA A 228 23.04 -13.64 2.94
CA ALA A 228 24.02 -12.79 2.23
C ALA A 228 25.20 -13.62 1.69
N ALA A 229 25.73 -14.55 2.48
CA ALA A 229 26.85 -15.42 2.10
C ALA A 229 26.53 -16.28 0.85
N ARG A 230 25.26 -16.58 0.59
CA ARG A 230 24.81 -17.32 -0.61
C ARG A 230 24.65 -16.44 -1.85
N PHE A 231 24.89 -15.13 -1.81
CA PHE A 231 24.50 -14.23 -2.89
C PHE A 231 25.14 -14.56 -4.26
N ARG A 232 26.40 -14.98 -4.27
CA ARG A 232 27.16 -15.33 -5.50
C ARG A 232 27.08 -16.83 -5.87
N ASP A 233 26.41 -17.65 -5.08
CA ASP A 233 26.29 -19.09 -5.32
C ASP A 233 25.19 -19.38 -6.34
N GLU A 234 25.53 -19.25 -7.63
CA GLU A 234 24.55 -19.47 -8.71
C GLU A 234 24.04 -20.91 -8.75
N ALA A 235 24.89 -21.90 -8.49
CA ALA A 235 24.50 -23.31 -8.49
C ALA A 235 23.39 -23.58 -7.45
N PHE A 236 23.52 -23.01 -6.24
CA PHE A 236 22.46 -23.05 -5.24
C PHE A 236 21.17 -22.40 -5.74
N TRP A 237 21.23 -21.16 -6.22
CA TRP A 237 20.01 -20.46 -6.64
C TRP A 237 19.34 -21.09 -7.86
N ILE A 238 20.11 -21.62 -8.80
CA ILE A 238 19.57 -22.38 -9.94
C ILE A 238 18.81 -23.59 -9.41
N LYS A 239 19.42 -24.40 -8.55
CA LYS A 239 18.79 -25.60 -7.96
C LYS A 239 17.52 -25.26 -7.18
N GLU A 240 17.57 -24.30 -6.27
CA GLU A 240 16.43 -23.97 -5.40
C GLU A 240 15.26 -23.33 -6.16
N THR A 241 15.51 -22.76 -7.34
CA THR A 241 14.52 -21.95 -8.07
C THR A 241 14.20 -22.47 -9.46
N GLU A 242 14.75 -23.62 -9.84
CA GLU A 242 14.59 -24.26 -11.16
C GLU A 242 13.10 -24.37 -11.56
N LYS A 243 12.28 -24.86 -10.63
CA LYS A 243 10.83 -25.04 -10.78
C LYS A 243 10.06 -23.72 -10.93
N CYS A 244 10.66 -22.58 -10.60
CA CYS A 244 9.99 -21.30 -10.62
C CYS A 244 9.56 -20.91 -12.04
N LEU A 245 8.27 -20.56 -12.19
CA LEU A 245 7.69 -20.07 -13.45
C LEU A 245 7.88 -18.56 -13.67
N SER A 246 8.43 -17.82 -12.69
CA SER A 246 8.48 -16.35 -12.72
C SER A 246 7.12 -15.65 -12.90
N CYS A 247 6.01 -16.29 -12.52
CA CYS A 247 4.65 -15.75 -12.72
C CYS A 247 4.27 -14.54 -11.84
N GLY A 248 5.04 -14.22 -10.80
CA GLY A 248 4.80 -13.06 -9.93
C GLY A 248 3.67 -13.21 -8.89
N ALA A 249 2.94 -14.33 -8.82
CA ALA A 249 1.88 -14.50 -7.82
C ALA A 249 2.36 -14.23 -6.37
N CYS A 250 3.59 -14.63 -6.06
CA CYS A 250 4.21 -14.46 -4.75
C CYS A 250 4.56 -13.01 -4.36
N THR A 251 4.55 -12.06 -5.31
CA THR A 251 4.77 -10.63 -5.05
C THR A 251 3.45 -9.85 -5.06
N TYR A 252 2.51 -10.21 -5.94
CA TYR A 252 1.17 -9.63 -5.98
C TYR A 252 0.37 -9.90 -4.70
N LEU A 253 0.48 -11.10 -4.12
CA LEU A 253 -0.27 -11.51 -2.93
C LEU A 253 0.45 -11.20 -1.60
N CYS A 254 1.71 -10.76 -1.66
CA CYS A 254 2.52 -10.54 -0.47
C CYS A 254 2.27 -9.14 0.11
N PRO A 255 1.94 -9.02 1.41
CA PRO A 255 1.60 -7.74 2.02
C PRO A 255 2.78 -6.77 2.11
N THR A 256 4.01 -7.25 1.99
CA THR A 256 5.23 -6.42 2.10
C THR A 256 5.91 -6.13 0.76
N CYS A 257 5.33 -6.61 -0.35
CA CYS A 257 5.91 -6.39 -1.67
C CYS A 257 5.52 -5.02 -2.21
N GLN A 258 6.56 -4.22 -2.48
CA GLN A 258 6.50 -2.78 -2.77
C GLN A 258 6.92 -2.41 -4.20
N CYS A 259 7.14 -3.38 -5.09
CA CYS A 259 7.56 -3.13 -6.47
C CYS A 259 6.46 -2.41 -7.26
N PHE A 260 6.82 -1.35 -7.97
CA PHE A 260 5.94 -0.60 -8.85
C PHE A 260 6.69 -0.14 -10.09
N THR A 261 5.94 0.20 -11.14
CA THR A 261 6.42 0.89 -12.34
C THR A 261 5.72 2.23 -12.47
N ILE A 262 6.34 3.15 -13.20
CA ILE A 262 5.77 4.46 -13.54
C ILE A 262 5.61 4.52 -15.05
N THR A 263 4.40 4.86 -15.49
CA THR A 263 4.07 5.09 -16.89
C THR A 263 3.46 6.48 -17.05
N ASP A 264 3.73 7.12 -18.17
CA ASP A 264 3.11 8.38 -18.56
C ASP A 264 2.14 8.08 -19.73
N GLU A 265 0.89 8.51 -19.62
CA GLU A 265 -0.16 8.36 -20.62
C GLU A 265 -0.69 9.74 -21.02
N GLY A 266 -0.92 10.02 -22.32
CA GLY A 266 -1.50 11.29 -22.74
C GLY A 266 -1.13 11.73 -24.15
N SER A 267 -1.34 13.02 -24.39
CA SER A 267 -1.03 13.78 -25.60
C SER A 267 0.00 14.89 -25.31
N GLN A 268 0.23 15.79 -26.27
CA GLN A 268 1.07 16.98 -26.06
C GLN A 268 0.39 18.05 -25.18
N LEU A 269 -0.94 18.01 -25.04
CA LEU A 269 -1.73 19.03 -24.36
C LEU A 269 -2.35 18.54 -23.06
N ASP A 270 -2.34 17.24 -22.80
CA ASP A 270 -2.88 16.68 -21.58
C ASP A 270 -2.23 15.34 -21.31
N GLY A 271 -2.11 14.95 -20.06
CA GLY A 271 -1.59 13.64 -19.72
C GLY A 271 -1.50 13.41 -18.23
N ARG A 272 -1.11 12.18 -17.88
CA ARG A 272 -1.00 11.74 -16.50
C ARG A 272 0.16 10.79 -16.29
N ARG A 273 0.81 10.94 -15.14
CA ARG A 273 1.78 10.00 -14.59
C ARG A 273 1.06 9.02 -13.68
N ILE A 274 1.26 7.73 -13.92
CA ILE A 274 0.61 6.65 -13.18
C ILE A 274 1.67 5.79 -12.51
N ARG A 275 1.49 5.52 -11.22
CA ARG A 275 2.19 4.44 -10.52
C ARG A 275 1.31 3.20 -10.56
N SER A 276 1.83 2.09 -11.08
CA SER A 276 1.15 0.79 -11.09
C SER A 276 2.00 -0.26 -10.39
N TRP A 277 1.37 -1.21 -9.71
CA TRP A 277 2.08 -2.37 -9.17
C TRP A 277 2.86 -3.07 -10.28
N ASP A 278 4.07 -3.48 -9.94
CA ASP A 278 4.90 -4.31 -10.80
C ASP A 278 5.54 -5.41 -9.93
N THR A 279 6.34 -6.27 -10.54
CA THR A 279 6.89 -7.44 -9.89
C THR A 279 8.35 -7.63 -10.25
N CYS A 280 9.20 -7.75 -9.23
CA CYS A 280 10.60 -8.11 -9.40
C CYS A 280 10.82 -9.51 -10.01
N MET A 281 9.75 -10.28 -10.24
CA MET A 281 9.78 -11.54 -10.98
C MET A 281 9.67 -11.35 -12.49
N SER A 282 9.27 -10.17 -12.97
CA SER A 282 9.22 -9.83 -14.40
C SER A 282 10.63 -9.56 -14.93
N PRO A 283 10.99 -10.04 -16.14
CA PRO A 283 12.23 -9.66 -16.79
C PRO A 283 12.28 -8.15 -17.12
N LEU A 284 11.13 -7.50 -17.31
CA LEU A 284 11.09 -6.07 -17.66
C LEU A 284 11.33 -5.15 -16.46
N PHE A 285 11.09 -5.61 -15.23
CA PHE A 285 11.18 -4.78 -14.02
C PHE A 285 12.56 -4.17 -13.81
N THR A 286 13.60 -4.83 -14.32
CA THR A 286 15.00 -4.44 -14.10
C THR A 286 15.74 -4.25 -15.41
N LEU A 287 15.00 -4.16 -16.52
CA LEU A 287 15.56 -3.83 -17.82
C LEU A 287 15.87 -2.34 -17.84
N GLU A 288 17.14 -2.01 -17.97
CA GLU A 288 17.62 -0.63 -18.04
C GLU A 288 17.40 -0.06 -19.44
N THR A 289 17.35 1.27 -19.56
CA THR A 289 17.18 1.97 -20.84
C THR A 289 18.31 1.67 -21.84
N SER A 290 19.48 1.25 -21.35
CA SER A 290 20.61 0.79 -22.16
C SER A 290 20.35 -0.56 -22.87
N GLY A 291 19.29 -1.28 -22.49
CA GLY A 291 19.05 -2.67 -22.88
C GLY A 291 19.75 -3.69 -21.97
N HIS A 292 20.61 -3.25 -21.03
CA HIS A 292 21.19 -4.13 -20.03
C HIS A 292 20.13 -4.61 -19.03
N ASN A 293 20.24 -5.87 -18.61
CA ASN A 293 19.38 -6.42 -17.55
C ASN A 293 20.23 -7.24 -16.57
N PRO A 294 20.46 -6.75 -15.34
CA PRO A 294 21.27 -7.46 -14.36
C PRO A 294 20.59 -8.74 -13.82
N ARG A 295 19.30 -8.95 -14.11
CA ARG A 295 18.50 -10.07 -13.60
C ARG A 295 17.68 -10.74 -14.72
N THR A 296 18.32 -11.00 -15.86
CA THR A 296 17.73 -11.69 -17.02
C THR A 296 17.22 -13.10 -16.69
N GLU A 297 17.95 -13.84 -15.85
CA GLU A 297 17.64 -15.22 -15.50
C GLU A 297 16.67 -15.31 -14.31
N LYS A 298 15.79 -16.31 -14.32
CA LYS A 298 14.76 -16.53 -13.29
C LYS A 298 15.35 -16.61 -11.88
N PHE A 299 16.48 -17.31 -11.74
CA PHE A 299 17.12 -17.51 -10.45
C PHE A 299 17.67 -16.20 -9.87
N LYS A 300 18.17 -15.28 -10.71
CA LYS A 300 18.66 -13.96 -10.25
C LYS A 300 17.53 -13.10 -9.70
N ARG A 301 16.32 -13.19 -10.29
CA ARG A 301 15.11 -12.52 -9.78
C ARG A 301 14.61 -13.13 -8.47
N MET A 302 14.58 -14.46 -8.37
CA MET A 302 14.16 -15.13 -7.13
C MET A 302 15.16 -14.91 -5.99
N ARG A 303 16.47 -15.00 -6.27
CA ARG A 303 17.54 -14.58 -5.34
C ARG A 303 17.26 -13.18 -4.83
N ASN A 304 17.04 -12.21 -5.72
CA ASN A 304 16.74 -10.83 -5.33
C ASN A 304 15.52 -10.74 -4.40
N ARG A 305 14.44 -11.46 -4.71
CA ARG A 305 13.25 -11.48 -3.84
C ARG A 305 13.57 -12.02 -2.43
N ILE A 306 14.34 -13.10 -2.33
CA ILE A 306 14.66 -13.74 -1.05
C ILE A 306 15.69 -12.89 -0.28
N SER A 307 16.78 -12.46 -0.93
CA SER A 307 17.78 -11.58 -0.35
C SER A 307 17.20 -10.24 0.10
N HIS A 308 16.28 -9.64 -0.66
CA HIS A 308 15.60 -8.42 -0.21
C HIS A 308 14.82 -8.66 1.08
N LYS A 309 14.11 -9.79 1.21
CA LYS A 309 13.29 -10.08 2.39
C LYS A 309 14.09 -10.45 3.63
N PHE A 310 15.15 -11.22 3.45
CA PHE A 310 15.87 -11.86 4.55
C PHE A 310 17.27 -11.33 4.78
N SER A 311 17.81 -10.46 3.91
CA SER A 311 19.17 -9.94 4.02
C SER A 311 19.22 -8.40 3.90
N TYR A 312 18.85 -7.82 2.76
CA TYR A 312 18.98 -6.37 2.53
C TYR A 312 18.08 -5.52 3.41
N TYR A 313 16.82 -5.94 3.57
CA TYR A 313 15.86 -5.21 4.37
C TYR A 313 16.24 -5.24 5.86
N PRO A 314 16.61 -6.39 6.47
CA PRO A 314 17.19 -6.41 7.81
C PRO A 314 18.42 -5.50 7.99
N GLN A 315 19.31 -5.43 7.00
CA GLN A 315 20.46 -4.51 7.06
C GLN A 315 20.06 -3.03 7.06
N SER A 316 18.92 -2.69 6.47
CA SER A 316 18.44 -1.31 6.34
C SER A 316 17.53 -0.89 7.50
N TYR A 317 16.96 -1.84 8.23
CA TYR A 317 15.88 -1.62 9.21
C TYR A 317 16.07 -2.47 10.47
N ASP A 318 17.21 -2.31 11.15
CA ASP A 318 17.47 -2.84 12.50
C ASP A 318 17.17 -4.33 12.70
N GLY A 319 17.48 -5.16 11.69
CA GLY A 319 17.29 -6.61 11.74
C GLY A 319 15.88 -7.09 11.38
N GLU A 320 14.92 -6.20 11.16
CA GLU A 320 13.55 -6.56 10.78
C GLU A 320 13.48 -7.20 9.39
N TYR A 321 12.61 -8.21 9.21
CA TYR A 321 12.42 -8.85 7.91
C TYR A 321 11.37 -8.14 7.06
N SER A 322 11.54 -8.11 5.73
CA SER A 322 10.45 -7.79 4.78
C SER A 322 9.58 -9.02 4.48
N CYS A 323 9.34 -9.85 5.50
CA CYS A 323 8.45 -11.01 5.47
C CYS A 323 7.68 -11.08 6.78
N VAL A 324 6.36 -11.28 6.68
CA VAL A 324 5.44 -11.39 7.83
C VAL A 324 4.96 -12.83 8.08
N GLY A 325 5.53 -13.81 7.36
CA GLY A 325 5.24 -15.23 7.55
C GLY A 325 3.80 -15.66 7.25
N CYS A 326 3.07 -14.88 6.44
CA CYS A 326 1.66 -15.19 6.16
C CYS A 326 1.46 -16.48 5.35
N GLY A 327 2.44 -16.93 4.56
CA GLY A 327 2.33 -18.16 3.77
C GLY A 327 1.52 -18.06 2.47
N ARG A 328 0.90 -16.91 2.14
CA ARG A 328 0.12 -16.75 0.89
C ARG A 328 0.94 -17.07 -0.36
N CYS A 329 2.22 -16.68 -0.37
CA CYS A 329 3.10 -16.98 -1.50
C CYS A 329 3.38 -18.47 -1.70
N VAL A 330 3.26 -19.29 -0.65
CA VAL A 330 3.41 -20.75 -0.74
C VAL A 330 2.12 -21.38 -1.23
N VAL A 331 0.98 -21.00 -0.65
CA VAL A 331 -0.36 -21.52 -1.02
C VAL A 331 -0.69 -21.25 -2.48
N SER A 332 -0.38 -20.05 -2.98
CA SER A 332 -0.74 -19.63 -4.33
C SER A 332 0.35 -19.89 -5.36
N CYS A 333 1.44 -20.58 -4.99
CA CYS A 333 2.46 -20.96 -5.95
C CYS A 333 1.98 -22.14 -6.79
N PRO A 334 1.89 -22.04 -8.13
CA PRO A 334 1.39 -23.13 -8.98
C PRO A 334 2.29 -24.37 -8.98
N ILE A 335 3.53 -24.23 -8.49
CA ILE A 335 4.54 -25.28 -8.42
C ILE A 335 5.02 -25.53 -6.99
N SER A 336 4.30 -24.99 -6.00
CA SER A 336 4.57 -25.18 -4.56
C SER A 336 5.98 -24.80 -4.12
N LEU A 337 6.55 -23.70 -4.64
CA LEU A 337 7.83 -23.16 -4.18
C LEU A 337 7.66 -22.64 -2.75
N ASP A 338 8.31 -23.30 -1.81
CA ASP A 338 8.23 -22.93 -0.40
C ASP A 338 9.43 -22.07 0.00
N ILE A 339 9.16 -20.78 0.25
CA ILE A 339 10.17 -19.82 0.70
C ILE A 339 10.83 -20.25 2.02
N ARG A 340 10.14 -21.00 2.88
CA ARG A 340 10.68 -21.50 4.15
C ARG A 340 11.83 -22.47 3.89
N GLN A 341 11.64 -23.37 2.91
CA GLN A 341 12.66 -24.36 2.53
C GLN A 341 13.87 -23.68 1.90
N VAL A 342 13.65 -22.72 0.99
CA VAL A 342 14.77 -22.01 0.36
C VAL A 342 15.59 -21.22 1.40
N VAL A 343 14.94 -20.58 2.37
CA VAL A 343 15.63 -19.88 3.46
C VAL A 343 16.37 -20.88 4.36
N LYS A 344 15.73 -21.99 4.73
CA LYS A 344 16.35 -23.06 5.51
C LYS A 344 17.62 -23.60 4.83
N HIS A 345 17.55 -23.97 3.56
CA HIS A 345 18.69 -24.45 2.79
C HIS A 345 19.77 -23.38 2.58
N ALA A 346 19.36 -22.12 2.43
CA ALA A 346 20.31 -21.01 2.34
C ALA A 346 21.11 -20.87 3.63
N VAL A 347 20.51 -21.16 4.80
CA VAL A 347 21.15 -21.08 6.11
C VAL A 347 21.98 -22.33 6.43
N GLU A 348 21.41 -23.53 6.33
CA GLU A 348 22.01 -24.80 6.81
C GLU A 348 23.23 -25.28 6.03
N GLY A 349 23.51 -24.71 4.86
CA GLY A 349 24.72 -25.02 4.10
C GLY A 349 25.61 -23.81 3.80
N ALA A 350 25.25 -22.61 4.27
CA ALA A 350 26.02 -21.41 3.95
C ALA A 350 27.45 -21.53 4.50
N PRO A 351 28.48 -21.17 3.70
CA PRO A 351 29.83 -21.06 4.23
C PRO A 351 29.82 -20.14 5.46
N GLU A 352 30.70 -20.40 6.42
CA GLU A 352 30.86 -19.48 7.56
C GLU A 352 31.11 -18.08 7.01
N ALA A 353 30.32 -17.12 7.49
CA ALA A 353 30.43 -15.76 7.03
C ALA A 353 31.81 -15.23 7.44
N VAL A 354 32.71 -15.06 6.47
CA VAL A 354 33.86 -14.19 6.67
C VAL A 354 33.28 -12.80 6.83
N ALA A 355 33.51 -12.18 7.99
CA ALA A 355 33.07 -10.83 8.29
C ALA A 355 33.83 -9.84 7.39
N GLU A 356 33.47 -9.79 6.10
CA GLU A 356 33.82 -8.64 5.27
C GLU A 356 32.87 -7.53 5.70
N ALA A 357 33.45 -6.48 6.31
CA ALA A 357 32.72 -5.36 6.87
C ALA A 357 31.68 -4.88 5.84
N ALA A 358 30.41 -4.88 6.24
CA ALA A 358 29.35 -4.31 5.44
C ALA A 358 29.79 -2.89 5.00
N PRO A 359 29.61 -2.50 3.72
CA PRO A 359 29.88 -1.14 3.33
C PRO A 359 29.07 -0.22 4.24
N VAL A 360 29.76 0.65 4.97
CA VAL A 360 29.15 1.64 5.85
C VAL A 360 28.12 2.39 5.02
N PRO A 361 26.83 2.44 5.43
CA PRO A 361 25.84 3.19 4.69
C PRO A 361 26.34 4.62 4.54
N ALA A 362 26.38 5.09 3.28
CA ALA A 362 26.83 6.45 2.99
C ALA A 362 26.04 7.42 3.88
N PRO A 363 26.72 8.43 4.49
CA PRO A 363 26.05 9.38 5.35
C PRO A 363 24.85 9.97 4.62
N LYS A 364 23.70 10.04 5.30
CA LYS A 364 22.48 10.66 4.76
C LYS A 364 22.89 12.02 4.17
N PRO A 365 22.72 12.25 2.85
CA PRO A 365 23.08 13.53 2.26
C PRO A 365 22.28 14.61 2.97
N ALA A 366 22.97 15.66 3.41
CA ALA A 366 22.34 16.83 4.03
C ALA A 366 21.16 17.29 3.14
N PRO A 367 20.04 17.72 3.73
CA PRO A 367 18.91 18.20 2.95
C PRO A 367 19.42 19.29 2.01
N ALA A 368 19.18 19.10 0.72
CA ALA A 368 19.50 20.12 -0.26
C ALA A 368 18.72 21.38 0.14
N ARG A 369 19.43 22.47 0.43
CA ARG A 369 18.80 23.78 0.58
C ARG A 369 18.20 24.14 -0.77
N VAL A 370 16.90 23.83 -0.93
CA VAL A 370 16.10 24.47 -1.96
C VAL A 370 16.08 25.95 -1.57
N LYS A 371 16.79 26.79 -2.32
CA LYS A 371 16.60 28.24 -2.23
C LYS A 371 15.15 28.50 -2.63
N ALA A 372 14.32 28.80 -1.65
CA ALA A 372 13.01 29.39 -1.91
C ALA A 372 13.26 30.69 -2.68
N SER A 373 12.82 30.73 -3.93
CA SER A 373 12.62 31.98 -4.64
C SER A 373 11.45 32.68 -3.97
N SER A 374 11.74 33.59 -3.04
CA SER A 374 10.73 34.46 -2.44
C SER A 374 10.29 35.49 -3.48
N ALA A 375 9.16 35.23 -4.13
CA ALA A 375 8.32 36.30 -4.66
C ALA A 375 7.67 36.99 -3.45
N ALA A 376 8.36 37.99 -2.90
CA ALA A 376 7.78 38.90 -1.93
C ALA A 376 7.14 40.06 -2.70
N SER A 377 5.84 40.22 -2.52
CA SER A 377 5.09 41.42 -2.87
C SER A 377 5.60 42.60 -2.05
N GLU A 378 6.08 43.66 -2.70
CA GLU A 378 6.43 44.90 -2.04
C GLU A 378 5.16 45.71 -1.69
N PRO A 379 5.09 46.34 -0.51
CA PRO A 379 4.01 47.25 -0.16
C PRO A 379 4.25 48.63 -0.77
N ALA A 380 3.18 49.23 -1.30
CA ALA A 380 3.17 50.60 -1.80
C ALA A 380 3.48 51.63 -0.70
N SER A 381 4.19 52.70 -1.08
CA SER A 381 4.31 53.94 -0.30
C SER A 381 4.14 55.17 -1.19
N PRO A 382 3.78 56.34 -0.61
CA PRO A 382 2.76 57.22 -1.19
C PRO A 382 3.29 58.43 -1.98
N ALA A 383 2.38 58.91 -2.84
CA ALA A 383 2.22 60.20 -3.51
C ALA A 383 3.35 61.26 -3.48
N GLY A 384 3.73 61.71 -4.68
CA GLY A 384 4.33 63.03 -4.97
C GLY A 384 3.63 63.67 -6.19
N GLU A 385 3.37 64.97 -6.10
CA GLU A 385 2.48 65.84 -6.88
C GLU A 385 2.70 65.94 -8.42
N PRO A 386 1.70 66.43 -9.19
CA PRO A 386 1.73 66.41 -10.65
C PRO A 386 2.32 67.68 -11.27
N LYS A 387 2.99 67.53 -12.42
CA LYS A 387 3.29 68.63 -13.35
C LYS A 387 2.53 68.48 -14.67
N ALA A 388 1.65 69.46 -14.88
CA ALA A 388 1.20 70.12 -16.11
C ALA A 388 1.08 69.35 -17.45
N ALA A 389 -0.13 69.44 -18.02
CA ALA A 389 -0.47 69.18 -19.42
C ALA A 389 0.12 70.24 -20.39
N PRO A 390 0.11 70.03 -21.72
CA PRO A 390 -1.09 70.24 -22.57
C PRO A 390 -1.22 69.14 -23.66
N GLY A 391 -2.31 68.92 -24.40
CA GLY A 391 -3.60 69.57 -24.58
C GLY A 391 -4.28 68.94 -25.83
N ALA A 392 -5.61 69.07 -25.93
CA ALA A 392 -6.49 68.83 -27.09
C ALA A 392 -6.55 67.38 -27.67
N GLU A 393 -7.67 66.81 -28.10
CA GLU A 393 -8.98 67.32 -28.52
C GLU A 393 -10.03 66.18 -28.52
N ALA A 394 -11.29 66.55 -28.72
CA ALA A 394 -12.50 65.81 -28.38
C ALA A 394 -12.97 64.69 -29.35
N ALA A 395 -13.64 63.67 -28.77
CA ALA A 395 -14.89 62.93 -29.11
C ALA A 395 -15.47 62.91 -30.57
N PRO A 396 -16.38 61.96 -30.97
CA PRO A 396 -17.25 61.14 -30.12
C PRO A 396 -17.57 59.68 -30.57
N LYS A 397 -18.33 59.04 -29.69
CA LYS A 397 -19.10 57.77 -29.73
C LYS A 397 -19.65 57.30 -31.09
N ALA A 398 -19.68 55.98 -31.27
CA ALA A 398 -20.81 55.30 -31.93
C ALA A 398 -21.08 53.92 -31.30
N SER A 399 -22.31 53.75 -30.88
CA SER A 399 -22.96 52.54 -30.38
C SER A 399 -23.60 51.75 -31.52
N ALA A 400 -23.54 50.42 -31.51
CA ALA A 400 -24.53 49.60 -32.21
C ALA A 400 -24.71 48.23 -31.53
N LYS A 401 -25.96 48.00 -31.09
CA LYS A 401 -26.56 46.70 -30.77
C LYS A 401 -26.91 45.98 -32.08
N SER A 402 -26.79 44.66 -32.13
CA SER A 402 -27.73 43.75 -32.83
C SER A 402 -27.32 42.31 -32.48
N GLU A 403 -28.06 41.63 -31.63
CA GLU A 403 -29.18 40.74 -31.96
C GLU A 403 -28.77 39.32 -32.36
N ALA A 404 -29.39 38.38 -31.66
CA ALA A 404 -29.23 36.95 -31.76
C ALA A 404 -30.27 36.34 -32.73
N ARG A 405 -29.88 35.26 -33.43
CA ARG A 405 -30.62 34.00 -33.72
C ARG A 405 -30.17 33.39 -35.07
N PRO A 406 -30.52 32.12 -35.40
CA PRO A 406 -30.71 30.93 -34.57
C PRO A 406 -30.05 29.66 -35.17
N ARG A 407 -30.21 28.57 -34.42
CA ARG A 407 -29.90 27.17 -34.72
C ARG A 407 -30.58 26.61 -35.98
N THR A 408 -29.85 25.73 -36.67
CA THR A 408 -30.34 24.52 -37.38
C THR A 408 -29.25 23.44 -37.15
N GLY A 409 -29.49 22.23 -36.63
CA GLY A 409 -30.59 21.31 -36.87
C GLY A 409 -30.09 20.20 -37.81
N GLY A 410 -29.45 19.15 -37.28
CA GLY A 410 -28.96 18.02 -38.07
C GLY A 410 -28.88 16.74 -37.24
N LYS A 411 -29.94 15.92 -37.32
CA LYS A 411 -29.98 14.53 -36.83
C LYS A 411 -29.20 13.63 -37.79
N SER A 412 -28.43 12.68 -37.27
CA SER A 412 -28.17 11.42 -37.98
C SER A 412 -28.29 10.24 -36.99
N LYS A 413 -29.03 9.22 -37.43
CA LYS A 413 -29.30 7.96 -36.74
C LYS A 413 -28.56 6.84 -37.46
N SER A 414 -28.27 5.81 -36.68
CA SER A 414 -28.22 4.38 -37.02
C SER A 414 -26.91 3.79 -37.54
N GLY A 415 -26.56 2.63 -36.96
CA GLY A 415 -25.46 1.78 -37.40
C GLY A 415 -25.09 0.66 -36.43
N LYS A 416 -26.07 -0.16 -36.04
CA LYS A 416 -25.87 -1.43 -35.30
C LYS A 416 -25.30 -2.47 -36.27
N LYS A 417 -24.18 -3.12 -35.95
CA LYS A 417 -23.82 -4.44 -36.53
C LYS A 417 -22.97 -5.25 -35.55
N SER A 418 -23.52 -6.37 -35.15
CA SER A 418 -22.90 -7.50 -34.47
C SER A 418 -22.13 -8.37 -35.46
N ARG A 419 -21.01 -8.93 -35.02
CA ARG A 419 -20.62 -10.32 -35.23
C ARG A 419 -19.73 -10.76 -34.07
#